data_AF-A0A857L3F0-F1
#
_entry.id   AF-A0A857L3F0-F1
#
_cell.length_a   1.000
_cell.length_b   1.000
_cell.length_c   1.000
_cell.angle_alpha   90.00
_cell.angle_beta   90.00
_cell.angle_gamma   90.00
#
_symmetry.space_group_name_H-M   'P 1'
#
loop_
_entity.id
_entity.type
_entity.pdbx_description
1 polymer ?
#
loop_
_entity_poly.entity_id
_entity_poly.type
_entity_poly.pdbx_seq_one_letter_code
_entity_poly.pdbx_strand_id
1 'polypeptide(L)'
;MPRTPRQTRPLAYGSSPARPRTATPRDAGQSSTPLRRALADGAVPGRGAGQIHIATPQLQLPSKPAALVLRAARLSGPVFRDDAAAQTGLSISTVNRQVGALLKAGLIRERADLAPAGAIGRPRLPFELNVTDFLTVGIHIGYKVTAITTYDLLHRVVGAIQIATPTAENPEQTLQAIGASARRFVGRWAGRRVLWAGVAMGGRVGEGGIVDHPRLGWEGAPVGRVIAESLGLPVSVASHVEAMAAAELVVNPDDKRSSFLYFYAREMVGIAFSVDGTVHTPAAGPPVIGHFPVGGTRLLDPRRTGRLEDTASDTGIVDAAVANGLDVHDVEQVHELARGGDPTARALLEERAEVLGRTVALIADIFNPDHIILGGQAFTDYPATLPTLAKAVRETSVAERRDVRVSRSGTTVQQQAAGAVSLDAIYTDPLEAIALTA
;
A
#
# COMPACT_ATOMS: atom_id res chain seq x y z
N MET A 1 44.04 -53.46 -27.37
CA MET A 1 45.37 -53.14 -27.93
C MET A 1 45.60 -53.98 -29.17
N PRO A 2 46.45 -53.58 -30.15
CA PRO A 2 47.19 -52.31 -30.35
C PRO A 2 46.51 -51.47 -31.48
N ARG A 3 47.06 -50.45 -32.19
CA ARG A 3 48.16 -49.48 -32.01
C ARG A 3 47.83 -48.22 -32.83
N THR A 4 48.34 -47.04 -32.45
CA THR A 4 48.37 -45.81 -33.27
C THR A 4 49.67 -45.70 -34.11
N PRO A 5 49.68 -44.86 -35.15
CA PRO A 5 50.62 -43.72 -35.22
C PRO A 5 49.94 -42.41 -35.69
N ARG A 6 50.21 -41.23 -35.08
CA ARG A 6 51.24 -40.23 -35.47
C ARG A 6 51.24 -39.84 -36.96
N GLN A 7 51.41 -38.60 -37.43
CA GLN A 7 51.53 -37.23 -36.92
C GLN A 7 52.05 -36.43 -38.15
N THR A 8 51.52 -35.25 -38.51
CA THR A 8 52.32 -34.23 -39.22
C THR A 8 51.72 -32.82 -39.12
N ARG A 9 52.58 -31.89 -38.71
CA ARG A 9 52.59 -30.41 -38.85
C ARG A 9 54.04 -30.08 -39.29
N PRO A 10 54.43 -28.86 -39.75
CA PRO A 10 53.80 -27.55 -39.49
C PRO A 10 53.79 -26.60 -40.73
N LEU A 11 53.42 -25.33 -40.53
CA LEU A 11 54.32 -24.16 -40.71
C LEU A 11 53.66 -22.88 -40.14
N ALA A 12 54.45 -21.83 -39.88
CA ALA A 12 54.04 -20.65 -39.11
C ALA A 12 54.67 -19.34 -39.62
N TYR A 13 53.96 -18.22 -39.46
CA TYR A 13 54.38 -16.80 -39.48
C TYR A 13 53.18 -15.98 -38.98
N GLY A 14 53.26 -14.86 -38.25
CA GLY A 14 54.36 -14.20 -37.54
C GLY A 14 53.95 -12.81 -37.02
N SER A 15 54.31 -12.47 -35.76
CA SER A 15 54.44 -11.12 -35.15
C SER A 15 53.26 -10.12 -35.02
N SER A 16 53.19 -9.48 -33.84
CA SER A 16 52.40 -8.29 -33.43
C SER A 16 53.19 -6.98 -33.72
N PRO A 17 52.64 -5.74 -33.65
CA PRO A 17 52.43 -5.04 -32.35
C PRO A 17 51.24 -4.02 -32.32
N ALA A 18 51.17 -3.20 -31.26
CA ALA A 18 50.02 -2.34 -30.88
C ALA A 18 50.24 -0.80 -30.99
N ARG A 19 49.12 -0.05 -30.98
CA ARG A 19 48.84 1.36 -30.56
C ARG A 19 49.91 2.48 -30.72
N PRO A 20 49.42 3.72 -30.96
CA PRO A 20 49.90 4.89 -30.21
C PRO A 20 48.79 5.75 -29.55
N ARG A 21 49.19 6.64 -28.63
CA ARG A 21 48.41 7.76 -28.05
C ARG A 21 49.17 9.07 -28.32
N THR A 22 48.48 10.18 -28.62
CA THR A 22 48.82 11.60 -28.37
C THR A 22 47.75 12.52 -29.03
N ALA A 23 47.70 13.84 -28.84
CA ALA A 23 47.39 14.59 -27.61
C ALA A 23 47.18 16.10 -27.93
N THR A 24 45.94 16.62 -27.81
CA THR A 24 45.53 18.06 -27.63
C THR A 24 45.99 19.14 -28.64
N PRO A 25 45.19 20.21 -28.81
CA PRO A 25 45.49 21.47 -28.10
C PRO A 25 44.28 22.18 -27.46
N ARG A 26 44.58 23.26 -26.72
CA ARG A 26 43.67 24.25 -26.08
C ARG A 26 43.07 25.22 -27.15
N ASP A 27 42.22 26.23 -26.91
CA ASP A 27 41.74 26.93 -25.70
C ASP A 27 40.45 27.75 -26.04
N ALA A 28 40.03 28.67 -25.16
CA ALA A 28 39.07 29.78 -25.34
C ALA A 28 37.58 29.49 -25.05
N GLY A 29 37.16 29.88 -23.83
CA GLY A 29 35.81 29.73 -23.33
C GLY A 29 34.80 30.82 -23.70
N GLN A 30 33.64 30.74 -23.02
CA GLN A 30 32.90 31.90 -22.53
C GLN A 30 31.93 31.48 -21.43
N SER A 31 31.91 32.24 -20.33
CA SER A 31 30.94 32.14 -19.25
C SER A 31 29.69 32.96 -19.58
N SER A 32 28.50 32.47 -19.23
CA SER A 32 27.33 33.34 -19.04
C SER A 32 26.31 32.73 -18.07
N THR A 33 26.33 33.23 -16.85
CA THR A 33 25.22 33.12 -15.89
C THR A 33 24.17 34.17 -16.24
N PRO A 34 22.86 33.87 -16.23
CA PRO A 34 21.82 34.90 -16.11
C PRO A 34 21.50 35.11 -14.62
N LEU A 35 21.89 36.27 -14.08
CA LEU A 35 21.49 36.71 -12.75
C LEU A 35 20.33 37.71 -12.86
N ARG A 36 19.31 37.52 -12.00
CA ARG A 36 18.28 38.49 -11.58
C ARG A 36 17.23 38.95 -12.63
N ARG A 37 15.97 38.76 -12.22
CA ARG A 37 15.18 39.91 -11.77
C ARG A 37 14.42 39.57 -10.48
N ALA A 38 14.70 40.32 -9.42
CA ALA A 38 13.85 40.33 -8.24
C ALA A 38 12.72 41.33 -8.47
N LEU A 39 11.49 40.92 -8.19
CA LEU A 39 10.38 41.84 -7.90
C LEU A 39 10.03 41.61 -6.44
N ALA A 40 10.28 42.62 -5.62
CA ALA A 40 9.82 42.67 -4.26
C ALA A 40 8.52 43.47 -4.26
N ASP A 41 7.41 42.83 -3.92
CA ASP A 41 6.18 43.49 -3.49
C ASP A 41 5.76 42.91 -2.15
N GLY A 42 5.39 43.80 -1.23
CA GLY A 42 5.24 43.48 0.19
C GLY A 42 3.95 42.72 0.48
N ALA A 43 4.06 41.42 0.77
CA ALA A 43 3.00 40.69 1.44
C ALA A 43 3.12 40.88 2.97
N VAL A 44 2.07 41.45 3.59
CA VAL A 44 1.93 41.52 5.04
C VAL A 44 1.92 40.08 5.60
N PRO A 45 2.68 39.76 6.66
CA PRO A 45 2.68 38.42 7.23
C PRO A 45 1.32 38.11 7.86
N GLY A 46 0.53 37.30 7.14
CA GLY A 46 -0.66 36.66 7.69
C GLY A 46 -0.29 35.79 8.89
N ARG A 47 -1.18 35.74 9.89
CA ARG A 47 -0.99 34.90 11.09
C ARG A 47 -0.68 33.46 10.67
N GLY A 48 0.39 32.91 11.22
CA GLY A 48 1.06 31.72 10.68
C GLY A 48 0.11 30.54 10.44
N ALA A 49 0.06 30.08 9.18
CA ALA A 49 -0.37 28.73 8.89
C ALA A 49 0.61 27.76 9.58
N GLY A 50 0.09 26.73 10.25
CA GLY A 50 0.91 25.66 10.81
C GLY A 50 1.76 25.03 9.72
N GLN A 51 3.01 24.69 10.04
CA GLN A 51 3.93 24.10 9.07
C GLN A 51 3.36 22.78 8.55
N ILE A 52 3.10 22.70 7.24
CA ILE A 52 2.56 21.52 6.59
C ILE A 52 3.52 20.34 6.83
N HIS A 53 3.02 19.27 7.45
CA HIS A 53 3.78 18.05 7.68
C HIS A 53 3.31 16.95 6.72
N ILE A 54 4.22 16.45 5.89
CA ILE A 54 3.98 15.32 4.99
C ILE A 54 5.01 14.25 5.35
N ALA A 55 4.53 13.07 5.75
CA ALA A 55 5.36 11.93 6.09
C ALA A 55 5.35 10.88 4.97
N THR A 56 6.50 10.26 4.74
CA THR A 56 6.57 8.96 4.05
C THR A 56 6.25 7.88 5.08
N PRO A 57 5.16 7.11 4.93
CA PRO A 57 4.82 6.03 5.87
C PRO A 57 5.85 4.90 5.76
N GLN A 58 6.14 4.23 6.87
CA GLN A 58 7.14 3.17 6.93
C GLN A 58 6.57 1.78 6.60
N LEU A 59 5.24 1.61 6.68
CA LEU A 59 4.51 0.41 6.28
C LEU A 59 5.07 -0.87 6.93
N GLN A 60 5.41 -0.76 8.22
CA GLN A 60 6.06 -1.84 8.98
C GLN A 60 5.53 -2.01 10.39
N LEU A 61 5.84 -3.16 10.99
CA LEU A 61 5.50 -3.45 12.37
C LEU A 61 6.32 -2.56 13.34
N PRO A 62 5.71 -2.15 14.47
CA PRO A 62 6.37 -1.32 15.48
C PRO A 62 7.69 -1.88 16.00
N SER A 63 8.74 -1.05 15.99
CA SER A 63 10.07 -1.36 16.55
C SER A 63 10.50 -0.42 17.69
N LYS A 64 10.02 0.84 17.71
CA LYS A 64 10.32 1.81 18.78
C LYS A 64 9.63 1.40 20.11
N PRO A 65 10.25 1.62 21.29
CA PRO A 65 9.69 1.13 22.57
C PRO A 65 8.29 1.64 22.92
N ALA A 66 7.96 2.90 22.63
CA ALA A 66 6.61 3.44 22.86
C ALA A 66 5.58 2.77 21.94
N ALA A 67 5.95 2.57 20.68
CA ALA A 67 5.14 1.92 19.66
C ALA A 67 4.91 0.42 19.96
N LEU A 68 5.90 -0.29 20.49
CA LEU A 68 5.75 -1.66 20.98
C LEU A 68 4.75 -1.77 22.15
N VAL A 69 4.78 -0.85 23.11
CA VAL A 69 3.82 -0.79 24.22
C VAL A 69 2.41 -0.44 23.73
N LEU A 70 2.29 0.50 22.78
CA LEU A 70 1.03 0.81 22.11
C LEU A 70 0.46 -0.42 21.38
N ARG A 71 1.31 -1.20 20.69
CA ARG A 71 0.94 -2.46 20.02
C ARG A 71 0.46 -3.53 20.99
N ALA A 72 1.06 -3.63 22.18
CA ALA A 72 0.60 -4.54 23.23
C ALA A 72 -0.82 -4.15 23.72
N ALA A 73 -1.07 -2.87 23.97
CA ALA A 73 -2.41 -2.36 24.28
C ALA A 73 -3.42 -2.58 23.12
N ARG A 74 -2.98 -2.51 21.87
CA ARG A 74 -3.82 -2.75 20.67
C ARG A 74 -4.30 -4.20 20.57
N LEU A 75 -3.44 -5.16 20.87
CA LEU A 75 -3.71 -6.58 20.65
C LEU A 75 -4.24 -7.30 21.89
N SER A 76 -3.89 -6.84 23.09
CA SER A 76 -4.17 -7.51 24.35
C SER A 76 -4.80 -6.59 25.41
N GLY A 77 -5.20 -5.38 25.03
CA GLY A 77 -5.86 -4.44 25.95
C GLY A 77 -7.23 -4.94 26.44
N PRO A 78 -7.56 -4.78 27.73
CA PRO A 78 -6.77 -4.17 28.80
C PRO A 78 -5.61 -5.06 29.26
N VAL A 79 -4.40 -4.50 29.34
CA VAL A 79 -3.15 -5.25 29.60
C VAL A 79 -2.41 -4.69 30.82
N PHE A 80 -1.77 -5.54 31.63
CA PHE A 80 -0.89 -5.09 32.72
C PHE A 80 0.53 -4.82 32.23
N ARG A 81 1.32 -4.08 33.03
CA ARG A 81 2.68 -3.63 32.66
C ARG A 81 3.70 -4.77 32.59
N ASP A 82 3.52 -5.82 33.37
CA ASP A 82 4.28 -7.08 33.32
C ASP A 82 3.92 -7.92 32.11
N ASP A 83 2.63 -8.09 31.79
CA ASP A 83 2.19 -8.77 30.57
C ASP A 83 2.73 -8.05 29.33
N ALA A 84 2.65 -6.72 29.29
CA ALA A 84 3.22 -5.92 28.22
C ALA A 84 4.76 -6.05 28.13
N ALA A 85 5.48 -6.16 29.26
CA ALA A 85 6.92 -6.42 29.26
C ALA A 85 7.25 -7.80 28.67
N ALA A 86 6.50 -8.85 29.05
CA ALA A 86 6.65 -10.18 28.48
C ALA A 86 6.35 -10.22 26.96
N GLN A 87 5.27 -9.56 26.52
CA GLN A 87 4.87 -9.53 25.10
C GLN A 87 5.80 -8.71 24.20
N THR A 88 6.44 -7.66 24.74
CA THR A 88 7.33 -6.76 23.97
C THR A 88 8.81 -7.09 24.09
N GLY A 89 9.20 -7.93 25.07
CA GLY A 89 10.62 -8.20 25.38
C GLY A 89 11.36 -7.01 26.01
N LEU A 90 10.63 -5.97 26.47
CA LEU A 90 11.20 -4.78 27.07
C LEU A 90 11.36 -4.94 28.59
N SER A 91 12.33 -4.23 29.18
CA SER A 91 12.43 -4.18 30.65
C SER A 91 11.19 -3.53 31.28
N ILE A 92 10.77 -4.00 32.45
CA ILE A 92 9.62 -3.43 33.18
C ILE A 92 9.79 -1.92 33.46
N SER A 93 11.03 -1.48 33.69
CA SER A 93 11.38 -0.05 33.83
C SER A 93 11.17 0.75 32.54
N THR A 94 11.38 0.13 31.37
CA THR A 94 11.10 0.74 30.07
C THR A 94 9.61 0.77 29.79
N VAL A 95 8.88 -0.33 30.03
CA VAL A 95 7.42 -0.34 29.88
C VAL A 95 6.78 0.72 30.78
N ASN A 96 7.16 0.82 32.05
CA ASN A 96 6.65 1.84 32.96
C ASN A 96 6.87 3.27 32.44
N ARG A 97 8.06 3.56 31.89
CA ARG A 97 8.39 4.85 31.28
C ARG A 97 7.50 5.15 30.06
N GLN A 98 7.33 4.18 29.17
CA GLN A 98 6.54 4.37 27.95
C GLN A 98 5.03 4.44 28.23
N VAL A 99 4.50 3.64 29.15
CA VAL A 99 3.11 3.74 29.61
C VAL A 99 2.86 5.13 30.23
N GLY A 100 3.79 5.65 31.05
CA GLY A 100 3.68 7.01 31.57
C GLY A 100 3.66 8.10 30.49
N ALA A 101 4.49 7.96 29.45
CA ALA A 101 4.52 8.90 28.33
C ALA A 101 3.24 8.83 27.47
N LEU A 102 2.76 7.62 27.15
CA LEU A 102 1.54 7.40 26.38
C LEU A 102 0.27 7.84 27.13
N LEU A 103 0.21 7.66 28.46
CA LEU A 103 -0.85 8.21 29.31
C LEU A 103 -0.84 9.74 29.27
N LYS A 104 0.34 10.38 29.37
CA LYS A 104 0.48 11.83 29.25
C LYS A 104 0.06 12.36 27.87
N ALA A 105 0.31 11.57 26.81
CA ALA A 105 -0.15 11.85 25.45
C ALA A 105 -1.64 11.53 25.23
N GLY A 106 -2.33 10.94 26.20
CA GLY A 106 -3.74 10.52 26.12
C GLY A 106 -4.01 9.30 25.25
N LEU A 107 -3.02 8.75 24.53
CA LEU A 107 -3.17 7.65 23.58
C LEU A 107 -3.61 6.31 24.22
N ILE A 108 -3.36 6.16 25.51
CA ILE A 108 -3.86 5.06 26.34
C ILE A 108 -4.54 5.62 27.58
N ARG A 109 -5.38 4.80 28.22
CA ARG A 109 -6.06 5.10 29.49
C ARG A 109 -5.91 3.93 30.46
N GLU A 110 -5.89 4.22 31.77
CA GLU A 110 -5.94 3.19 32.82
C GLU A 110 -7.38 2.78 33.11
N ARG A 111 -7.60 1.48 33.37
CA ARG A 111 -8.90 0.91 33.73
C ARG A 111 -8.95 0.61 35.22
N ALA A 112 -9.22 1.65 36.02
CA ALA A 112 -9.31 1.56 37.47
C ALA A 112 -10.44 0.61 37.94
N ASP A 113 -11.49 0.47 37.14
CA ASP A 113 -12.60 -0.47 37.29
C ASP A 113 -12.21 -1.95 37.14
N LEU A 114 -11.03 -2.23 36.59
CA LEU A 114 -10.46 -3.57 36.41
C LEU A 114 -9.28 -3.85 37.36
N ALA A 115 -9.13 -3.06 38.42
CA ALA A 115 -8.10 -3.27 39.44
C ALA A 115 -8.39 -4.57 40.23
N PRO A 116 -7.40 -5.47 40.43
CA PRO A 116 -7.57 -6.65 41.25
C PRO A 116 -7.94 -6.30 42.71
N ALA A 117 -9.01 -6.90 43.23
CA ALA A 117 -9.46 -6.70 44.60
C ALA A 117 -8.43 -7.23 45.61
N GLY A 118 -8.29 -6.54 46.75
CA GLY A 118 -7.43 -6.98 47.86
C GLY A 118 -5.91 -6.75 47.67
N ALA A 119 -5.48 -6.06 46.61
CA ALA A 119 -4.07 -5.73 46.41
C ALA A 119 -3.53 -4.79 47.51
N ILE A 120 -2.51 -5.23 48.26
CA ILE A 120 -1.82 -4.42 49.25
C ILE A 120 -0.82 -3.49 48.55
N GLY A 121 -0.94 -2.18 48.75
CA GLY A 121 -0.09 -1.16 48.14
C GLY A 121 -0.82 -0.34 47.06
N ARG A 122 -0.07 0.31 46.16
CA ARG A 122 -0.67 1.08 45.05
C ARG A 122 -1.35 0.11 44.06
N PRO A 123 -2.64 0.29 43.72
CA PRO A 123 -3.35 -0.61 42.83
C PRO A 123 -2.63 -0.83 41.49
N ARG A 124 -2.54 -2.10 41.06
CA ARG A 124 -2.05 -2.45 39.74
C ARG A 124 -3.17 -2.18 38.74
N LEU A 125 -3.06 -1.10 37.97
CA LEU A 125 -4.06 -0.75 36.96
C LEU A 125 -3.63 -1.28 35.58
N PRO A 126 -4.49 -2.05 34.87
CA PRO A 126 -4.27 -2.37 33.47
C PRO A 126 -4.56 -1.13 32.61
N PHE A 127 -4.01 -1.10 31.40
CA PHE A 127 -4.18 -0.02 30.43
C PHE A 127 -4.67 -0.53 29.09
N GLU A 128 -5.36 0.33 28.35
CA GLU A 128 -5.90 0.06 27.01
C GLU A 128 -5.77 1.30 26.13
N LEU A 129 -5.96 1.17 24.81
CA LEU A 129 -5.99 2.30 23.89
C LEU A 129 -7.15 3.26 24.16
N ASN A 130 -6.89 4.55 23.97
CA ASN A 130 -7.92 5.56 23.92
C ASN A 130 -8.59 5.57 22.53
N VAL A 131 -9.72 4.87 22.43
CA VAL A 131 -10.56 4.81 21.23
C VAL A 131 -11.76 5.75 21.28
N THR A 132 -11.93 6.54 22.35
CA THR A 132 -13.01 7.52 22.47
C THR A 132 -12.62 8.86 21.87
N ASP A 133 -11.43 9.36 22.20
CA ASP A 133 -11.10 10.77 22.00
C ASP A 133 -10.41 11.03 20.65
N PHE A 134 -9.71 10.03 20.12
CA PHE A 134 -8.88 10.15 18.91
C PHE A 134 -9.45 9.43 17.70
N LEU A 135 -9.14 9.98 16.52
CA LEU A 135 -9.42 9.41 15.21
C LEU A 135 -8.23 9.62 14.27
N THR A 136 -8.16 8.86 13.19
CA THR A 136 -7.46 9.23 11.95
C THR A 136 -8.46 9.29 10.79
N VAL A 137 -8.07 9.89 9.66
CA VAL A 137 -8.84 9.85 8.41
C VAL A 137 -8.01 9.24 7.29
N GLY A 138 -8.48 8.13 6.73
CA GLY A 138 -7.92 7.51 5.53
C GLY A 138 -8.73 7.85 4.29
N ILE A 139 -8.06 8.24 3.23
CA ILE A 139 -8.59 8.50 1.89
C ILE A 139 -7.99 7.45 0.94
N HIS A 140 -8.83 6.65 0.28
CA HIS A 140 -8.39 5.81 -0.83
C HIS A 140 -8.82 6.44 -2.15
N ILE A 141 -7.89 7.01 -2.92
CA ILE A 141 -8.18 7.60 -4.24
C ILE A 141 -8.08 6.49 -5.28
N GLY A 142 -9.22 5.95 -5.70
CA GLY A 142 -9.34 5.01 -6.80
C GLY A 142 -9.66 5.71 -8.13
N TYR A 143 -9.54 4.99 -9.25
CA TYR A 143 -9.78 5.55 -10.59
C TYR A 143 -11.22 6.09 -10.77
N LYS A 144 -12.23 5.31 -10.40
CA LYS A 144 -13.67 5.67 -10.52
C LYS A 144 -14.29 6.15 -9.20
N VAL A 145 -13.82 5.64 -8.06
CA VAL A 145 -14.40 5.90 -6.73
C VAL A 145 -13.30 6.25 -5.74
N THR A 146 -13.54 7.31 -4.96
CA THR A 146 -12.71 7.70 -3.81
C THR A 146 -13.45 7.38 -2.52
N ALA A 147 -12.84 6.59 -1.64
CA ALA A 147 -13.38 6.26 -0.32
C ALA A 147 -12.74 7.15 0.75
N ILE A 148 -13.54 7.72 1.65
CA ILE A 148 -13.07 8.54 2.77
C ILE A 148 -13.62 7.92 4.05
N THR A 149 -12.72 7.55 4.97
CA THR A 149 -13.05 6.71 6.12
C THR A 149 -12.31 7.20 7.35
N THR A 150 -12.98 7.24 8.51
CA THR A 150 -12.33 7.53 9.80
C THR A 150 -12.13 6.28 10.63
N TYR A 151 -10.99 6.21 11.32
CA TYR A 151 -10.58 5.04 12.10
C TYR A 151 -10.29 5.42 13.56
N ASP A 152 -10.55 4.50 14.48
CA ASP A 152 -10.00 4.57 15.84
C ASP A 152 -8.54 4.04 15.89
N LEU A 153 -7.92 4.12 17.07
CA LEU A 153 -6.55 3.63 17.29
C LEU A 153 -6.43 2.09 17.29
N LEU A 154 -7.54 1.35 17.13
CA LEU A 154 -7.56 -0.10 16.90
C LEU A 154 -7.65 -0.45 15.40
N HIS A 155 -7.55 0.53 14.49
CA HIS A 155 -7.78 0.40 13.04
C HIS A 155 -9.23 0.01 12.70
N ARG A 156 -10.19 0.25 13.59
CA ARG A 156 -11.61 -0.04 13.32
C ARG A 156 -12.25 1.13 12.59
N VAL A 157 -13.04 0.83 11.56
CA VAL A 157 -13.85 1.83 10.85
C VAL A 157 -14.88 2.41 11.81
N VAL A 158 -14.80 3.71 12.06
CA VAL A 158 -15.78 4.47 12.85
C VAL A 158 -16.87 5.05 11.94
N GLY A 159 -16.54 5.32 10.68
CA GLY A 159 -17.50 5.62 9.63
C GLY A 159 -16.82 5.83 8.29
N ALA A 160 -17.58 5.67 7.21
CA ALA A 160 -17.09 5.83 5.84
C ALA A 160 -18.10 6.54 4.94
N ILE A 161 -17.60 7.18 3.89
CA ILE A 161 -18.35 7.58 2.70
C ILE A 161 -17.56 7.19 1.44
N GLN A 162 -18.27 7.09 0.33
CA GLN A 162 -17.68 7.02 -1.00
C GLN A 162 -18.20 8.19 -1.84
N ILE A 163 -17.35 8.70 -2.72
CA ILE A 163 -17.68 9.68 -3.75
C ILE A 163 -17.16 9.15 -5.09
N ALA A 164 -17.80 9.54 -6.20
CA ALA A 164 -17.15 9.40 -7.50
C ALA A 164 -15.84 10.19 -7.48
N THR A 165 -14.75 9.63 -8.01
CA THR A 165 -13.47 10.34 -8.05
C THR A 165 -13.62 11.56 -8.96
N PRO A 166 -13.44 12.80 -8.47
CA PRO A 166 -13.69 13.98 -9.28
C PRO A 166 -12.74 14.04 -10.48
N THR A 167 -13.27 14.25 -11.67
CA THR A 167 -12.48 14.53 -12.87
C THR A 167 -12.40 16.03 -13.08
N ALA A 168 -11.19 16.56 -13.24
CA ALA A 168 -10.91 17.97 -13.49
C ALA A 168 -9.72 18.10 -14.46
N GLU A 169 -9.51 19.28 -15.03
CA GLU A 169 -8.42 19.51 -16.01
C GLU A 169 -7.02 19.41 -15.38
N ASN A 170 -6.90 19.63 -14.08
CA ASN A 170 -5.64 19.47 -13.34
C ASN A 170 -5.83 18.63 -12.06
N PRO A 171 -4.78 17.91 -11.61
CA PRO A 171 -4.84 17.07 -10.42
C PRO A 171 -5.21 17.84 -9.15
N GLU A 172 -4.74 19.09 -9.03
CA GLU A 172 -4.92 19.91 -7.84
C GLU A 172 -6.39 20.26 -7.58
N GLN A 173 -7.18 20.54 -8.61
CA GLN A 173 -8.64 20.73 -8.48
C GLN A 173 -9.35 19.46 -7.99
N THR A 174 -9.00 18.28 -8.52
CA THR A 174 -9.53 17.00 -8.02
C THR A 174 -9.16 16.78 -6.55
N LEU A 175 -7.90 17.06 -6.19
CA LEU A 175 -7.40 16.91 -4.81
C LEU A 175 -8.07 17.89 -3.84
N GLN A 176 -8.32 19.14 -4.26
CA GLN A 176 -9.07 20.13 -3.48
C GLN A 176 -10.53 19.68 -3.27
N ALA A 177 -11.19 19.10 -4.28
CA ALA A 177 -12.54 18.58 -4.17
C ALA A 177 -12.65 17.36 -3.22
N ILE A 178 -11.67 16.44 -3.29
CA ILE A 178 -11.51 15.32 -2.36
C ILE A 178 -11.25 15.83 -0.94
N GLY A 179 -10.32 16.77 -0.79
CA GLY A 179 -9.96 17.39 0.49
C GLY A 179 -11.13 18.14 1.15
N ALA A 180 -11.93 18.88 0.38
CA ALA A 180 -13.14 19.53 0.86
C ALA A 180 -14.21 18.52 1.33
N SER A 181 -14.37 17.42 0.58
CA SER A 181 -15.26 16.31 0.96
C SER A 181 -14.78 15.61 2.23
N ALA A 182 -13.47 15.39 2.38
CA ALA A 182 -12.87 14.82 3.58
C ALA A 182 -13.01 15.76 4.80
N ARG A 183 -12.76 17.07 4.65
CA ARG A 183 -13.00 18.08 5.69
C ARG A 183 -14.46 18.08 6.16
N ARG A 184 -15.42 18.08 5.22
CA ARG A 184 -16.86 18.02 5.51
C ARG A 184 -17.27 16.70 6.19
N PHE A 185 -16.65 15.59 5.84
CA PHE A 185 -16.90 14.30 6.47
C PHE A 185 -16.34 14.24 7.90
N VAL A 186 -15.09 14.65 8.10
CA VAL A 186 -14.41 14.71 9.40
C VAL A 186 -15.15 15.62 10.39
N GLY A 187 -15.69 16.75 9.93
CA GLY A 187 -16.45 17.69 10.76
C GLY A 187 -17.73 17.13 11.42
N ARG A 188 -18.12 15.88 11.12
CA ARG A 188 -19.23 15.18 11.79
C ARG A 188 -18.84 14.64 13.19
N TRP A 189 -17.55 14.45 13.46
CA TRP A 189 -17.05 13.82 14.69
C TRP A 189 -16.82 14.82 15.82
N ALA A 190 -17.87 15.55 16.20
CA ALA A 190 -17.82 16.49 17.32
C ALA A 190 -17.33 15.81 18.61
N GLY A 191 -16.40 16.46 19.32
CA GLY A 191 -15.80 15.93 20.55
C GLY A 191 -14.64 14.94 20.34
N ARG A 192 -14.28 14.59 19.09
CA ARG A 192 -13.12 13.73 18.79
C ARG A 192 -12.04 14.52 18.03
N ARG A 193 -10.77 14.32 18.38
CA ARG A 193 -9.62 14.92 17.68
C ARG A 193 -9.12 13.98 16.59
N VAL A 194 -9.23 14.39 15.33
CA VAL A 194 -8.53 13.70 14.23
C VAL A 194 -7.05 14.07 14.31
N LEU A 195 -6.20 13.06 14.44
CA LEU A 195 -4.76 13.21 14.58
C LEU A 195 -4.06 13.33 13.23
N TRP A 196 -4.39 12.43 12.30
CA TRP A 196 -3.57 12.22 11.11
C TRP A 196 -4.43 11.86 9.90
N ALA A 197 -3.98 12.29 8.72
CA ALA A 197 -4.56 11.94 7.44
C ALA A 197 -3.69 10.90 6.71
N GLY A 198 -4.30 9.91 6.06
CA GLY A 198 -3.59 8.95 5.21
C GLY A 198 -4.19 8.91 3.82
N VAL A 199 -3.36 8.88 2.78
CA VAL A 199 -3.81 8.73 1.40
C VAL A 199 -3.19 7.47 0.80
N ALA A 200 -4.02 6.51 0.43
CA ALA A 200 -3.63 5.32 -0.34
C ALA A 200 -4.18 5.46 -1.77
N MET A 201 -3.34 5.30 -2.80
CA MET A 201 -3.82 5.47 -4.18
C MET A 201 -3.01 4.69 -5.23
N GLY A 202 -3.58 4.57 -6.43
CA GLY A 202 -2.87 4.05 -7.60
C GLY A 202 -1.71 4.95 -8.03
N GLY A 203 -0.87 4.42 -8.92
CA GLY A 203 0.29 5.14 -9.44
C GLY A 203 1.53 5.04 -8.57
N ARG A 204 2.53 5.85 -8.91
CA ARG A 204 3.85 5.92 -8.26
C ARG A 204 3.85 7.09 -7.28
N VAL A 205 3.98 6.82 -5.99
CA VAL A 205 4.14 7.85 -4.96
C VAL A 205 5.63 8.13 -4.73
N GLY A 206 6.03 9.40 -4.82
CA GLY A 206 7.36 9.90 -4.50
C GLY A 206 7.41 10.68 -3.19
N GLU A 207 8.58 11.27 -2.92
CA GLU A 207 8.81 12.14 -1.76
C GLU A 207 7.77 13.27 -1.67
N GLY A 208 7.39 13.66 -0.45
CA GLY A 208 6.37 14.69 -0.21
C GLY A 208 4.97 14.34 -0.73
N GLY A 209 4.71 13.08 -1.08
CA GLY A 209 3.42 12.66 -1.65
C GLY A 209 3.16 13.28 -3.02
N ILE A 210 4.20 13.44 -3.84
CA ILE A 210 4.09 13.74 -5.27
C ILE A 210 3.72 12.45 -6.02
N VAL A 211 2.73 12.47 -6.91
CA VAL A 211 2.20 11.24 -7.53
C VAL A 211 2.08 11.31 -9.05
N ASP A 212 2.59 10.28 -9.72
CA ASP A 212 2.30 10.00 -11.13
C ASP A 212 1.24 8.89 -11.20
N HIS A 213 0.09 9.13 -11.83
CA HIS A 213 -1.00 8.16 -11.93
C HIS A 213 -1.47 8.00 -13.38
N PRO A 214 -0.97 7.01 -14.15
CA PRO A 214 -1.23 6.87 -15.58
C PRO A 214 -2.72 6.89 -15.96
N ARG A 215 -3.57 6.12 -15.28
CA ARG A 215 -5.02 6.10 -15.56
C ARG A 215 -5.75 7.42 -15.28
N LEU A 216 -5.28 8.23 -14.33
CA LEU A 216 -5.85 9.55 -14.03
C LEU A 216 -5.21 10.66 -14.89
N GLY A 217 -4.21 10.33 -15.72
CA GLY A 217 -3.45 11.32 -16.50
C GLY A 217 -2.59 12.25 -15.65
N TRP A 218 -2.20 11.82 -14.44
CA TRP A 218 -1.44 12.67 -13.51
C TRP A 218 0.07 12.46 -13.67
N GLU A 219 0.79 13.56 -13.75
CA GLU A 219 2.25 13.65 -13.66
C GLU A 219 2.58 14.71 -12.60
N GLY A 220 3.39 14.36 -11.60
CA GLY A 220 3.81 15.28 -10.54
C GLY A 220 2.70 15.83 -9.63
N ALA A 221 1.56 15.12 -9.47
CA ALA A 221 0.42 15.63 -8.70
C ALA A 221 0.75 15.85 -7.21
N PRO A 222 0.49 17.05 -6.63
CA PRO A 222 0.92 17.41 -5.27
C PRO A 222 -0.04 16.90 -4.18
N VAL A 223 -0.27 15.59 -4.13
CA VAL A 223 -1.26 14.93 -3.25
C VAL A 223 -1.03 15.25 -1.78
N GLY A 224 0.21 15.08 -1.29
CA GLY A 224 0.54 15.36 0.11
C GLY A 224 0.23 16.81 0.50
N ARG A 225 0.78 17.78 -0.25
CA ARG A 225 0.58 19.20 0.02
C ARG A 225 -0.91 19.58 0.04
N VAL A 226 -1.64 19.27 -1.04
CA VAL A 226 -3.03 19.74 -1.21
C VAL A 226 -3.97 19.10 -0.18
N ILE A 227 -3.77 17.82 0.16
CA ILE A 227 -4.62 17.16 1.18
C ILE A 227 -4.29 17.67 2.60
N ALA A 228 -3.01 17.92 2.92
CA ALA A 228 -2.63 18.51 4.20
C ALA A 228 -3.20 19.92 4.39
N GLU A 229 -3.08 20.79 3.38
CA GLU A 229 -3.71 22.12 3.35
C GLU A 229 -5.25 22.03 3.46
N SER A 230 -5.85 21.07 2.74
CA SER A 230 -7.29 20.86 2.73
C SER A 230 -7.83 20.31 4.05
N LEU A 231 -7.03 19.63 4.87
CA LEU A 231 -7.48 19.08 6.15
C LEU A 231 -6.99 19.88 7.37
N GLY A 232 -5.90 20.65 7.25
CA GLY A 232 -5.21 21.24 8.39
C GLY A 232 -4.56 20.18 9.30
N LEU A 233 -4.16 19.05 8.72
CA LEU A 233 -3.59 17.88 9.42
C LEU A 233 -2.25 17.47 8.79
N PRO A 234 -1.35 16.86 9.57
CA PRO A 234 -0.28 16.03 9.01
C PRO A 234 -0.84 14.92 8.13
N VAL A 235 -0.16 14.61 7.03
CA VAL A 235 -0.59 13.58 6.08
C VAL A 235 0.52 12.59 5.75
N SER A 236 0.16 11.32 5.59
CA SER A 236 1.00 10.29 4.96
C SER A 236 0.41 9.91 3.60
N VAL A 237 1.24 9.66 2.59
CA VAL A 237 0.81 9.22 1.25
C VAL A 237 1.57 7.95 0.86
N ALA A 238 0.88 6.93 0.34
CA ALA A 238 1.46 5.67 -0.11
C ALA A 238 0.78 5.08 -1.34
N SER A 239 1.51 4.25 -2.08
CA SER A 239 0.94 3.42 -3.14
C SER A 239 -0.01 2.38 -2.53
N HIS A 240 -1.17 2.19 -3.14
CA HIS A 240 -2.27 1.44 -2.51
C HIS A 240 -1.94 -0.03 -2.24
N VAL A 241 -1.19 -0.73 -3.12
CA VAL A 241 -0.89 -2.16 -2.90
C VAL A 241 0.07 -2.38 -1.73
N GLU A 242 1.05 -1.49 -1.57
CA GLU A 242 1.96 -1.49 -0.41
C GLU A 242 1.17 -1.20 0.88
N ALA A 243 0.25 -0.24 0.83
CA ALA A 243 -0.67 0.05 1.94
C ALA A 243 -1.64 -1.11 2.26
N MET A 244 -2.07 -1.90 1.26
CA MET A 244 -2.89 -3.11 1.46
C MET A 244 -2.10 -4.22 2.16
N ALA A 245 -0.84 -4.45 1.75
CA ALA A 245 0.06 -5.36 2.47
C ALA A 245 0.33 -4.90 3.91
N ALA A 246 0.50 -3.59 4.12
CA ALA A 246 0.67 -3.02 5.46
C ALA A 246 -0.59 -3.22 6.33
N ALA A 247 -1.78 -3.14 5.74
CA ALA A 247 -3.02 -3.43 6.45
C ALA A 247 -3.06 -4.90 6.93
N GLU A 248 -2.65 -5.87 6.10
CA GLU A 248 -2.57 -7.28 6.52
C GLU A 248 -1.61 -7.48 7.70
N LEU A 249 -0.46 -6.80 7.73
CA LEU A 249 0.47 -6.81 8.88
C LEU A 249 -0.17 -6.26 10.18
N VAL A 250 -1.06 -5.28 10.06
CA VAL A 250 -1.72 -4.66 11.22
C VAL A 250 -2.83 -5.55 11.78
N VAL A 251 -3.61 -6.20 10.90
CA VAL A 251 -4.81 -6.99 11.29
C VAL A 251 -4.53 -8.48 11.52
N ASN A 252 -3.42 -9.04 10.99
CA ASN A 252 -3.01 -10.42 11.22
C ASN A 252 -1.77 -10.45 12.15
N PRO A 253 -1.96 -10.42 13.49
CA PRO A 253 -0.85 -10.26 14.43
C PRO A 253 0.07 -11.48 14.54
N ASP A 254 -0.26 -12.61 13.91
CA ASP A 254 0.49 -13.87 14.01
C ASP A 254 1.56 -14.02 12.91
N ASP A 255 1.36 -13.42 11.73
CA ASP A 255 2.25 -13.51 10.55
C ASP A 255 3.53 -12.63 10.67
N LYS A 256 3.97 -12.25 11.88
CA LYS A 256 5.02 -11.22 12.12
C LYS A 256 6.42 -11.55 11.57
N ARG A 257 6.68 -12.82 11.26
CA ARG A 257 8.00 -13.35 10.85
C ARG A 257 7.94 -14.17 9.56
N SER A 258 6.79 -14.17 8.88
CA SER A 258 6.65 -14.76 7.56
C SER A 258 6.85 -13.71 6.48
N SER A 259 7.53 -14.09 5.42
CA SER A 259 7.48 -13.40 4.14
C SER A 259 6.14 -13.66 3.45
N PHE A 260 5.55 -12.63 2.83
CA PHE A 260 4.37 -12.83 2.00
C PHE A 260 4.35 -11.95 0.76
N LEU A 261 3.76 -12.49 -0.30
CA LEU A 261 3.44 -11.76 -1.52
C LEU A 261 1.97 -11.33 -1.46
N TYR A 262 1.71 -10.03 -1.40
CA TYR A 262 0.37 -9.49 -1.62
C TYR A 262 0.17 -9.28 -3.13
N PHE A 263 -0.81 -9.95 -3.72
CA PHE A 263 -1.17 -9.81 -5.13
C PHE A 263 -2.56 -9.16 -5.23
N TYR A 264 -2.62 -7.94 -5.77
CA TYR A 264 -3.86 -7.19 -5.93
C TYR A 264 -4.39 -7.23 -7.35
N ALA A 265 -5.69 -7.50 -7.52
CA ALA A 265 -6.39 -7.33 -8.79
C ALA A 265 -7.80 -6.74 -8.61
N ARG A 266 -8.06 -5.63 -9.30
CA ARG A 266 -9.39 -5.02 -9.50
C ARG A 266 -9.38 -4.21 -10.80
N GLU A 267 -9.39 -2.89 -10.71
CA GLU A 267 -9.29 -1.94 -11.82
C GLU A 267 -7.81 -1.74 -12.21
N MET A 268 -6.90 -2.02 -11.29
CA MET A 268 -5.46 -2.08 -11.52
C MET A 268 -4.93 -3.43 -11.02
N VAL A 269 -3.78 -3.85 -11.52
CA VAL A 269 -3.10 -5.08 -11.10
C VAL A 269 -1.69 -4.77 -10.60
N GLY A 270 -1.37 -5.19 -9.37
CA GLY A 270 -0.13 -4.83 -8.69
C GLY A 270 0.26 -5.83 -7.61
N ILE A 271 1.51 -5.74 -7.14
CA ILE A 271 2.01 -6.56 -6.04
C ILE A 271 2.71 -5.70 -4.98
N ALA A 272 2.77 -6.23 -3.77
CA ALA A 272 3.69 -5.79 -2.73
C ALA A 272 4.28 -7.02 -2.04
N PHE A 273 5.52 -6.92 -1.58
CA PHE A 273 6.22 -8.01 -0.89
C PHE A 273 6.55 -7.55 0.53
N SER A 274 6.32 -8.41 1.51
CA SER A 274 6.61 -8.15 2.93
C SER A 274 7.57 -9.21 3.46
N VAL A 275 8.54 -8.79 4.28
CA VAL A 275 9.52 -9.65 4.97
C VAL A 275 9.71 -9.13 6.39
N ASP A 276 9.78 -10.03 7.37
CA ASP A 276 10.03 -9.72 8.80
C ASP A 276 9.15 -8.61 9.39
N GLY A 277 7.93 -8.47 8.87
CA GLY A 277 6.98 -7.45 9.32
C GLY A 277 7.15 -6.07 8.68
N THR A 278 7.92 -5.94 7.60
CA THR A 278 8.10 -4.70 6.83
C THR A 278 7.67 -4.91 5.38
N VAL A 279 6.79 -4.05 4.86
CA VAL A 279 6.49 -3.99 3.42
C VAL A 279 7.70 -3.38 2.70
N HIS A 280 8.18 -4.05 1.66
CA HIS A 280 9.28 -3.57 0.85
C HIS A 280 8.81 -2.45 -0.10
N THR A 281 9.25 -1.22 0.18
CA THR A 281 9.02 -0.03 -0.66
C THR A 281 10.32 0.36 -1.38
N PRO A 282 10.51 0.00 -2.67
CA PRO A 282 11.76 0.27 -3.38
C PRO A 282 11.99 1.77 -3.65
N ALA A 283 13.24 2.23 -3.65
CA ALA A 283 13.58 3.61 -4.03
C ALA A 283 13.22 3.95 -5.51
N ALA A 284 13.02 2.92 -6.35
CA ALA A 284 12.53 3.07 -7.72
C ALA A 284 11.00 3.26 -7.83
N GLY A 285 10.27 3.17 -6.70
CA GLY A 285 8.81 3.14 -6.64
C GLY A 285 8.23 1.72 -6.53
N PRO A 286 6.89 1.59 -6.45
CA PRO A 286 6.21 0.31 -6.28
C PRO A 286 6.37 -0.60 -7.51
N PRO A 287 6.28 -1.93 -7.34
CA PRO A 287 6.32 -2.87 -8.47
C PRO A 287 5.19 -2.65 -9.49
N VAL A 288 5.55 -2.50 -10.77
CA VAL A 288 4.59 -2.31 -11.87
C VAL A 288 4.50 -3.58 -12.71
N ILE A 289 3.43 -4.36 -12.54
CA ILE A 289 3.22 -5.64 -13.24
C ILE A 289 2.10 -5.62 -14.29
N GLY A 290 1.31 -4.56 -14.38
CA GLY A 290 0.16 -4.47 -15.31
C GLY A 290 0.50 -4.62 -16.79
N HIS A 291 1.78 -4.44 -17.16
CA HIS A 291 2.28 -4.64 -18.53
C HIS A 291 2.78 -6.06 -18.82
N PHE A 292 2.77 -6.98 -17.84
CA PHE A 292 3.29 -8.34 -18.00
C PHE A 292 2.52 -9.11 -19.10
N PRO A 293 3.22 -9.93 -19.90
CA PRO A 293 2.60 -10.68 -20.99
C PRO A 293 1.71 -11.81 -20.45
N VAL A 294 0.47 -11.92 -20.95
CA VAL A 294 -0.47 -12.99 -20.57
C VAL A 294 -0.53 -14.17 -21.55
N GLY A 295 0.13 -14.03 -22.70
CA GLY A 295 0.02 -14.97 -23.82
C GLY A 295 -1.29 -14.77 -24.59
N GLY A 296 -1.74 -15.83 -25.28
CA GLY A 296 -3.03 -15.81 -25.98
C GLY A 296 -4.21 -15.95 -25.02
N THR A 297 -5.28 -15.20 -25.30
CA THR A 297 -6.59 -15.25 -24.67
C THR A 297 -7.64 -15.75 -25.67
N ARG A 298 -8.73 -16.32 -25.16
CA ARG A 298 -9.87 -16.84 -25.94
C ARG A 298 -11.01 -15.83 -26.00
N LEU A 299 -11.41 -15.28 -24.85
CA LEU A 299 -12.50 -14.31 -24.73
C LEU A 299 -12.01 -12.93 -24.27
N LEU A 300 -10.90 -12.87 -23.53
CA LEU A 300 -10.34 -11.64 -22.95
C LEU A 300 -9.45 -10.85 -23.93
N ASP A 301 -9.14 -9.61 -23.59
CA ASP A 301 -8.28 -8.68 -24.36
C ASP A 301 -8.70 -8.56 -25.85
N PRO A 302 -9.92 -8.07 -26.14
CA PRO A 302 -10.40 -7.92 -27.52
C PRO A 302 -9.54 -6.95 -28.36
N ARG A 303 -8.76 -6.07 -27.71
CA ARG A 303 -7.81 -5.16 -28.34
C ARG A 303 -6.45 -5.81 -28.65
N ARG A 304 -6.20 -7.05 -28.20
CA ARG A 304 -4.94 -7.79 -28.35
C ARG A 304 -3.70 -7.00 -27.89
N THR A 305 -3.83 -6.33 -26.75
CA THR A 305 -2.71 -5.60 -26.12
C THR A 305 -1.63 -6.54 -25.58
N GLY A 306 -2.00 -7.78 -25.23
CA GLY A 306 -1.14 -8.78 -24.60
C GLY A 306 -0.78 -8.49 -23.14
N ARG A 307 -1.35 -7.43 -22.53
CA ARG A 307 -0.96 -6.93 -21.20
C ARG A 307 -1.91 -7.38 -20.10
N LEU A 308 -1.35 -7.77 -18.96
CA LEU A 308 -2.07 -8.27 -17.79
C LEU A 308 -3.22 -7.37 -17.33
N GLU A 309 -2.99 -6.07 -17.18
CA GLU A 309 -4.01 -5.17 -16.64
C GLU A 309 -5.14 -4.90 -17.65
N ASP A 310 -4.82 -4.74 -18.94
CA ASP A 310 -5.85 -4.65 -19.99
C ASP A 310 -6.70 -5.93 -20.10
N THR A 311 -6.11 -7.08 -19.78
CA THR A 311 -6.77 -8.40 -19.84
C THR A 311 -7.63 -8.69 -18.61
N ALA A 312 -7.12 -8.39 -17.41
CA ALA A 312 -7.67 -8.87 -16.15
C ALA A 312 -8.22 -7.76 -15.22
N SER A 313 -8.17 -6.49 -15.63
CA SER A 313 -8.84 -5.41 -14.88
C SER A 313 -10.36 -5.43 -15.06
N ASP A 314 -11.10 -4.83 -14.13
CA ASP A 314 -12.57 -4.71 -14.22
C ASP A 314 -13.01 -4.09 -15.55
N THR A 315 -12.36 -3.02 -16.01
CA THR A 315 -12.62 -2.43 -17.35
C THR A 315 -12.27 -3.41 -18.47
N GLY A 316 -11.18 -4.18 -18.35
CA GLY A 316 -10.83 -5.24 -19.32
C GLY A 316 -11.88 -6.34 -19.44
N ILE A 317 -12.51 -6.72 -18.33
CA ILE A 317 -13.62 -7.70 -18.32
C ILE A 317 -14.88 -7.12 -18.97
N VAL A 318 -15.20 -5.85 -18.74
CA VAL A 318 -16.34 -5.17 -19.39
C VAL A 318 -16.11 -5.04 -20.90
N ASP A 319 -14.92 -4.58 -21.31
CA ASP A 319 -14.53 -4.50 -22.72
C ASP A 319 -14.65 -5.86 -23.42
N ALA A 320 -14.20 -6.93 -22.76
CA ALA A 320 -14.33 -8.29 -23.25
C ALA A 320 -15.78 -8.79 -23.29
N ALA A 321 -16.59 -8.49 -22.28
CA ALA A 321 -18.01 -8.86 -22.24
C ALA A 321 -18.80 -8.23 -23.40
N VAL A 322 -18.63 -6.93 -23.62
CA VAL A 322 -19.26 -6.20 -24.74
C VAL A 322 -18.76 -6.74 -26.09
N ALA A 323 -17.46 -7.02 -26.24
CA ALA A 323 -16.92 -7.61 -27.46
C ALA A 323 -17.43 -9.03 -27.75
N ASN A 324 -17.89 -9.76 -26.73
CA ASN A 324 -18.53 -11.07 -26.85
C ASN A 324 -20.08 -11.00 -26.87
N GLY A 325 -20.65 -9.79 -27.04
CA GLY A 325 -22.08 -9.59 -27.26
C GLY A 325 -22.95 -9.51 -26.01
N LEU A 326 -22.36 -9.32 -24.81
CA LEU A 326 -23.13 -9.06 -23.59
C LEU A 326 -23.45 -7.56 -23.46
N ASP A 327 -24.70 -7.23 -23.15
CA ASP A 327 -25.13 -5.86 -22.86
C ASP A 327 -24.86 -5.53 -21.38
N VAL A 328 -23.67 -4.96 -21.14
CA VAL A 328 -23.17 -4.59 -19.80
C VAL A 328 -22.41 -3.27 -19.84
N HIS A 329 -22.34 -2.58 -18.71
CA HIS A 329 -21.67 -1.28 -18.55
C HIS A 329 -20.63 -1.31 -17.42
N ASP A 330 -20.71 -2.29 -16.51
CA ASP A 330 -19.76 -2.50 -15.43
C ASP A 330 -19.53 -4.00 -15.13
N VAL A 331 -18.58 -4.29 -14.25
CA VAL A 331 -18.19 -5.66 -13.89
C VAL A 331 -19.20 -6.33 -12.95
N GLU A 332 -20.03 -5.55 -12.24
CA GLU A 332 -21.05 -6.08 -11.34
C GLU A 332 -22.16 -6.76 -12.16
N GLN A 333 -22.59 -6.15 -13.27
CA GLN A 333 -23.50 -6.76 -14.23
C GLN A 333 -22.93 -8.05 -14.86
N VAL A 334 -21.63 -8.12 -15.15
CA VAL A 334 -20.98 -9.36 -15.61
C VAL A 334 -21.04 -10.45 -14.52
N HIS A 335 -20.83 -10.07 -13.25
CA HIS A 335 -20.98 -10.99 -12.12
C HIS A 335 -22.45 -11.43 -11.91
N GLU A 336 -23.43 -10.55 -12.12
CA GLU A 336 -24.86 -10.89 -12.07
C GLU A 336 -25.25 -11.88 -13.17
N LEU A 337 -24.86 -11.64 -14.42
CA LEU A 337 -25.09 -12.58 -15.53
C LEU A 337 -24.46 -13.95 -15.24
N ALA A 338 -23.23 -13.99 -14.73
CA ALA A 338 -22.56 -15.23 -14.39
C ALA A 338 -23.26 -16.01 -13.26
N ARG A 339 -23.79 -15.30 -12.24
CA ARG A 339 -24.64 -15.89 -11.18
C ARG A 339 -26.00 -16.35 -11.72
N GLY A 340 -26.56 -15.64 -12.70
CA GLY A 340 -27.77 -16.02 -13.44
C GLY A 340 -27.59 -17.21 -14.38
N GLY A 341 -26.36 -17.69 -14.57
CA GLY A 341 -26.04 -18.88 -15.37
C GLY A 341 -25.61 -18.60 -16.80
N ASP A 342 -25.38 -17.34 -17.19
CA ASP A 342 -24.91 -17.00 -18.53
C ASP A 342 -23.53 -17.66 -18.81
N PRO A 343 -23.40 -18.46 -19.89
CA PRO A 343 -22.19 -19.22 -20.15
C PRO A 343 -21.00 -18.34 -20.57
N THR A 344 -21.25 -17.20 -21.23
CA THR A 344 -20.22 -16.28 -21.70
C THR A 344 -19.64 -15.50 -20.52
N ALA A 345 -20.48 -14.93 -19.66
CA ALA A 345 -20.09 -14.23 -18.45
C ALA A 345 -19.29 -15.13 -17.50
N ARG A 346 -19.73 -16.38 -17.32
CA ARG A 346 -18.97 -17.39 -16.56
C ARG A 346 -17.61 -17.67 -17.19
N ALA A 347 -17.56 -17.92 -18.50
CA ALA A 347 -16.32 -18.24 -19.20
C ALA A 347 -15.29 -17.10 -19.19
N LEU A 348 -15.75 -15.84 -19.22
CA LEU A 348 -14.90 -14.64 -19.05
C LEU A 348 -14.25 -14.59 -17.66
N LEU A 349 -15.03 -14.85 -16.60
CA LEU A 349 -14.53 -14.84 -15.22
C LEU A 349 -13.64 -16.05 -14.91
N GLU A 350 -13.93 -17.21 -15.50
CA GLU A 350 -13.10 -18.41 -15.43
C GLU A 350 -11.74 -18.15 -16.12
N GLU A 351 -11.71 -17.57 -17.32
CA GLU A 351 -10.47 -17.20 -18.01
C GLU A 351 -9.67 -16.11 -17.26
N ARG A 352 -10.35 -15.13 -16.63
CA ARG A 352 -9.72 -14.12 -15.76
C ARG A 352 -8.93 -14.81 -14.63
N ALA A 353 -9.52 -15.83 -14.01
CA ALA A 353 -8.90 -16.58 -12.94
C ALA A 353 -7.71 -17.44 -13.42
N GLU A 354 -7.77 -17.99 -14.64
CA GLU A 354 -6.62 -18.69 -15.25
C GLU A 354 -5.45 -17.75 -15.55
N VAL A 355 -5.72 -16.56 -16.09
CA VAL A 355 -4.70 -15.52 -16.34
C VAL A 355 -4.05 -15.09 -15.02
N LEU A 356 -4.86 -14.69 -14.04
CA LEU A 356 -4.36 -14.25 -12.73
C LEU A 356 -3.59 -15.35 -11.99
N GLY A 357 -4.08 -16.60 -12.01
CA GLY A 357 -3.40 -17.73 -11.38
C GLY A 357 -2.03 -18.05 -11.99
N ARG A 358 -1.90 -17.97 -13.32
CA ARG A 358 -0.61 -18.08 -14.01
C ARG A 358 0.36 -16.98 -13.56
N THR A 359 -0.08 -15.72 -13.53
CA THR A 359 0.77 -14.61 -13.08
C THR A 359 1.17 -14.74 -11.60
N VAL A 360 0.24 -15.10 -10.72
CA VAL A 360 0.50 -15.33 -9.29
C VAL A 360 1.60 -16.37 -9.11
N ALA A 361 1.54 -17.50 -9.81
CA ALA A 361 2.57 -18.54 -9.75
C ALA A 361 3.94 -18.06 -10.23
N LEU A 362 4.01 -17.40 -11.39
CA LEU A 362 5.29 -16.91 -11.94
C LEU A 362 5.97 -15.91 -10.99
N ILE A 363 5.21 -15.02 -10.36
CA ILE A 363 5.75 -14.06 -9.39
C ILE A 363 6.12 -14.75 -8.07
N ALA A 364 5.30 -15.68 -7.59
CA ALA A 364 5.60 -16.47 -6.39
C ALA A 364 6.87 -17.33 -6.56
N ASP A 365 7.15 -17.83 -7.75
CA ASP A 365 8.38 -18.59 -8.04
C ASP A 365 9.65 -17.69 -8.07
N ILE A 366 9.50 -16.38 -8.32
CA ILE A 366 10.60 -15.40 -8.22
C ILE A 366 10.86 -15.00 -6.77
N PHE A 367 9.82 -14.63 -6.02
CA PHE A 367 9.97 -14.12 -4.64
C PHE A 367 10.08 -15.23 -3.58
N ASN A 368 9.58 -16.42 -3.89
CA ASN A 368 9.48 -17.58 -3.00
C ASN A 368 8.99 -17.25 -1.56
N PRO A 369 7.80 -16.62 -1.42
CA PRO A 369 7.26 -16.26 -0.11
C PRO A 369 6.77 -17.49 0.68
N ASP A 370 6.67 -17.35 2.01
CA ASP A 370 6.04 -18.37 2.86
C ASP A 370 4.55 -18.56 2.55
N HIS A 371 3.85 -17.47 2.22
CA HIS A 371 2.48 -17.51 1.72
C HIS A 371 2.13 -16.34 0.77
N ILE A 372 1.00 -16.47 0.07
CA ILE A 372 0.48 -15.51 -0.89
C ILE A 372 -0.88 -15.01 -0.41
N ILE A 373 -1.09 -13.70 -0.43
CA ILE A 373 -2.37 -13.07 -0.11
C ILE A 373 -2.96 -12.45 -1.38
N LEU A 374 -4.12 -12.94 -1.80
CA LEU A 374 -4.89 -12.42 -2.92
C LEU A 374 -5.84 -11.32 -2.45
N GLY A 375 -5.63 -10.11 -2.94
CA GLY A 375 -6.38 -8.90 -2.57
C GLY A 375 -7.20 -8.31 -3.70
N GLY A 376 -8.37 -7.78 -3.37
CA GLY A 376 -9.23 -7.09 -4.34
C GLY A 376 -10.32 -7.95 -4.97
N GLN A 377 -11.25 -7.22 -5.59
CA GLN A 377 -12.56 -7.68 -6.02
C GLN A 377 -12.53 -8.79 -7.08
N ALA A 378 -11.44 -8.90 -7.86
CA ALA A 378 -11.23 -10.01 -8.80
C ALA A 378 -11.23 -11.40 -8.11
N PHE A 379 -10.98 -11.45 -6.80
CA PHE A 379 -10.95 -12.68 -6.00
C PHE A 379 -12.17 -12.82 -5.06
N THR A 380 -12.87 -11.73 -4.74
CA THR A 380 -13.94 -11.72 -3.73
C THR A 380 -15.35 -11.68 -4.30
N ASP A 381 -15.56 -11.06 -5.46
CA ASP A 381 -16.92 -10.70 -5.92
C ASP A 381 -17.60 -11.86 -6.65
N TYR A 382 -16.80 -12.82 -7.13
CA TYR A 382 -17.25 -14.09 -7.69
C TYR A 382 -16.31 -15.24 -7.29
N PRO A 383 -16.35 -15.71 -6.01
CA PRO A 383 -15.38 -16.66 -5.47
C PRO A 383 -15.47 -18.07 -6.07
N ALA A 384 -16.47 -18.35 -6.90
CA ALA A 384 -16.62 -19.63 -7.61
C ALA A 384 -15.48 -19.92 -8.61
N THR A 385 -14.67 -18.93 -8.99
CA THR A 385 -13.48 -19.10 -9.85
C THR A 385 -12.17 -19.34 -9.08
N LEU A 386 -12.18 -19.27 -7.75
CA LEU A 386 -10.99 -19.56 -6.92
C LEU A 386 -10.43 -20.98 -7.15
N PRO A 387 -11.22 -22.04 -7.38
CA PRO A 387 -10.69 -23.36 -7.77
C PRO A 387 -9.92 -23.34 -9.09
N THR A 388 -10.38 -22.55 -10.07
CA THR A 388 -9.74 -22.35 -11.38
C THR A 388 -8.41 -21.60 -11.22
N LEU A 389 -8.40 -20.52 -10.43
CA LEU A 389 -7.16 -19.82 -10.09
C LEU A 389 -6.16 -20.75 -9.40
N ALA A 390 -6.60 -21.49 -8.38
CA ALA A 390 -5.74 -22.40 -7.63
C ALA A 390 -5.22 -23.55 -8.51
N LYS A 391 -5.99 -24.01 -9.49
CA LYS A 391 -5.53 -24.95 -10.53
C LYS A 391 -4.42 -24.31 -11.38
N ALA A 392 -4.65 -23.13 -11.94
CA ALA A 392 -3.66 -22.43 -12.75
C ALA A 392 -2.36 -22.14 -11.98
N VAL A 393 -2.44 -21.82 -10.68
CA VAL A 393 -1.26 -21.67 -9.81
C VAL A 393 -0.46 -22.99 -9.73
N ARG A 394 -1.12 -24.12 -9.47
CA ARG A 394 -0.47 -25.44 -9.36
C ARG A 394 0.10 -25.96 -10.68
N GLU A 395 -0.52 -25.62 -11.81
CA GLU A 395 -0.05 -26.05 -13.14
C GLU A 395 1.11 -25.19 -13.67
N THR A 396 1.33 -24.01 -13.08
CA THR A 396 2.37 -23.06 -13.52
C THR A 396 3.57 -23.02 -12.58
N SER A 397 3.36 -23.11 -11.27
CA SER A 397 4.43 -23.08 -10.27
C SER A 397 5.18 -24.41 -10.25
N VAL A 398 6.52 -24.36 -10.16
CA VAL A 398 7.34 -25.58 -9.96
C VAL A 398 7.37 -26.05 -8.50
N ALA A 399 6.82 -25.27 -7.56
CA ALA A 399 6.73 -25.64 -6.16
C ALA A 399 5.52 -26.54 -5.91
N GLU A 400 5.72 -27.70 -5.28
CA GLU A 400 4.66 -28.70 -5.03
C GLU A 400 3.44 -28.14 -4.28
N ARG A 401 3.66 -27.14 -3.41
CA ARG A 401 2.63 -26.48 -2.61
C ARG A 401 2.94 -24.99 -2.46
N ARG A 402 1.90 -24.17 -2.65
CA ARG A 402 1.88 -22.74 -2.30
C ARG A 402 0.70 -22.52 -1.35
N ASP A 403 0.94 -21.86 -0.21
CA ASP A 403 -0.14 -21.37 0.65
C ASP A 403 -0.72 -20.10 0.01
N VAL A 404 -1.94 -20.19 -0.52
CA VAL A 404 -2.64 -19.10 -1.20
C VAL A 404 -3.92 -18.79 -0.43
N ARG A 405 -3.98 -17.58 0.11
CA ARG A 405 -5.06 -17.09 0.98
C ARG A 405 -5.76 -15.92 0.28
N VAL A 406 -7.07 -15.78 0.45
CA VAL A 406 -7.77 -14.52 0.10
C VAL A 406 -7.66 -13.57 1.30
N SER A 407 -7.40 -12.30 1.03
CA SER A 407 -7.30 -11.23 2.03
C SER A 407 -8.54 -11.19 2.94
N ARG A 408 -8.33 -11.19 4.26
CA ARG A 408 -9.41 -11.06 5.25
C ARG A 408 -10.11 -9.71 5.20
N SER A 409 -9.45 -8.70 4.63
CA SER A 409 -10.01 -7.36 4.39
C SER A 409 -11.18 -7.40 3.38
N GLY A 410 -11.24 -8.42 2.52
CA GLY A 410 -12.33 -8.64 1.57
C GLY A 410 -12.64 -7.41 0.71
N THR A 411 -13.92 -7.08 0.55
CA THR A 411 -14.39 -5.90 -0.18
C THR A 411 -14.00 -4.56 0.48
N THR A 412 -13.56 -4.56 1.73
CA THR A 412 -13.10 -3.34 2.46
C THR A 412 -11.61 -3.06 2.26
N VAL A 413 -10.88 -3.84 1.47
CA VAL A 413 -9.42 -3.74 1.26
C VAL A 413 -8.92 -2.32 0.95
N GLN A 414 -9.65 -1.54 0.15
CA GLN A 414 -9.31 -0.14 -0.14
C GLN A 414 -9.39 0.75 1.10
N GLN A 415 -10.37 0.52 1.98
CA GLN A 415 -10.48 1.21 3.26
C GLN A 415 -9.33 0.80 4.17
N GLN A 416 -9.12 -0.50 4.39
CA GLN A 416 -8.07 -1.00 5.29
C GLN A 416 -6.68 -0.44 4.93
N ALA A 417 -6.36 -0.35 3.64
CA ALA A 417 -5.15 0.29 3.14
C ALA A 417 -5.03 1.78 3.54
N ALA A 418 -6.06 2.58 3.31
CA ALA A 418 -6.07 3.99 3.71
C ALA A 418 -6.02 4.16 5.23
N GLY A 419 -6.62 3.23 5.99
CA GLY A 419 -6.50 3.16 7.44
C GLY A 419 -5.06 2.92 7.88
N ALA A 420 -4.37 1.93 7.29
CA ALA A 420 -2.97 1.63 7.56
C ALA A 420 -2.07 2.85 7.34
N VAL A 421 -2.21 3.55 6.20
CA VAL A 421 -1.45 4.79 5.91
C VAL A 421 -1.76 5.89 6.93
N SER A 422 -3.02 6.04 7.34
CA SER A 422 -3.43 7.09 8.29
C SER A 422 -2.94 6.83 9.72
N LEU A 423 -2.72 5.57 10.08
CA LEU A 423 -2.29 5.15 11.42
C LEU A 423 -0.78 4.89 11.51
N ASP A 424 -0.08 4.77 10.38
CA ASP A 424 1.34 4.41 10.30
C ASP A 424 2.25 5.27 11.20
N ALA A 425 2.10 6.60 11.16
CA ALA A 425 2.88 7.50 11.99
C ALA A 425 2.66 7.26 13.50
N ILE A 426 1.41 7.04 13.91
CA ILE A 426 1.02 6.77 15.30
C ILE A 426 1.47 5.37 15.74
N TYR A 427 1.45 4.39 14.84
CA TYR A 427 1.93 3.04 15.11
C TYR A 427 3.46 2.93 15.05
N THR A 428 4.17 3.83 14.37
CA THR A 428 5.63 3.84 14.26
C THR A 428 6.29 4.67 15.38
N ASP A 429 5.84 5.91 15.59
CA ASP A 429 6.23 6.74 16.73
C ASP A 429 5.04 7.54 17.29
N PRO A 430 4.31 6.97 18.26
CA PRO A 430 3.13 7.61 18.83
C PRO A 430 3.42 8.94 19.53
N LEU A 431 4.62 9.14 20.06
CA LEU A 431 4.94 10.34 20.83
C LEU A 431 5.34 11.50 19.90
N GLU A 432 6.10 11.19 18.84
CA GLU A 432 6.42 12.12 17.76
C GLU A 432 5.16 12.53 16.98
N ALA A 433 4.28 11.57 16.64
CA ALA A 433 3.01 11.85 15.97
C ALA A 433 2.06 12.73 16.81
N ILE A 434 2.03 12.56 18.14
CA ILE A 434 1.27 13.45 19.03
C ILE A 434 1.90 14.84 19.13
N ALA A 435 3.24 14.95 19.15
CA ALA A 435 3.92 16.24 19.17
C ALA A 435 3.70 17.07 17.89
N LEU A 436 3.54 16.41 16.74
CA LEU A 436 3.20 17.05 15.45
C LEU A 436 1.71 17.43 15.30
N THR A 437 0.87 17.07 16.28
CA THR A 437 -0.60 17.30 16.27
C THR A 437 -1.09 18.04 17.52
N ALA A 438 -0.17 18.66 18.25
CA ALA A 438 -0.41 19.45 19.46
C ALA A 438 -0.30 20.96 19.16
#